data_AF-A0AAD6WWV3-F1
#
_entry.id   AF-A0AAD6WWV3-F1
#
_cell.length_a   1.000
_cell.length_b   1.000
_cell.length_c   1.000
_cell.angle_alpha   90.00
_cell.angle_beta   90.00
_cell.angle_gamma   90.00
#
_symmetry.space_group_name_H-M   'P 1'
#
loop_
_entity.id
_entity.type
_entity.pdbx_description
1 polymer ?
#
loop_
_entity_poly.entity_id
_entity_poly.type
_entity_poly.pdbx_seq_one_letter_code
_entity_poly.pdbx_strand_id
1 'polypeptide(L)'
;LPPPPKRSKPKMKESKFREGFVAVAGVKPKAGDYEPVVEALLLRAMAEYSARIVTLYAFPQTLAFQWARECFSNACAVAKLRYTLTDRMSKLITKRGSHVRGQTIDSFRPVFASHFGFQRSNSNKIVAANKARSAALANNASIHYKDTDARTGYGENSILVTARQDTFFKDKNSLAAIFRSYFNPLPPPFKALEFSVLQHLNGEWSTGSFIFAPFREKDVVQSYETHLADIKKWCDCNSVVTEKLRTKWFKRAVQNLGIVEAVQETHIGEEDQRALRLELEGRTGDTDSENEGDAEAT
;
A
#
# COMPACT_ATOMS: atom_id res chain seq x y z
N LEU A 1 30.98 36.93 20.39
CA LEU A 1 29.52 36.64 20.35
C LEU A 1 29.25 35.36 21.14
N PRO A 2 28.33 35.36 22.12
CA PRO A 2 27.92 34.11 22.77
C PRO A 2 27.18 33.22 21.75
N PRO A 3 27.29 31.88 21.87
CA PRO A 3 26.57 30.98 20.98
C PRO A 3 25.06 31.19 21.11
N PRO A 4 24.30 31.11 20.00
CA PRO A 4 22.86 31.28 20.05
C PRO A 4 22.25 30.24 21.01
N PRO A 5 21.27 30.64 21.85
CA PRO A 5 20.65 29.74 22.79
C PRO A 5 20.05 28.54 22.05
N LYS A 6 20.41 27.32 22.49
CA LYS A 6 19.85 26.07 21.97
C LYS A 6 18.33 26.15 22.08
N ARG A 7 17.63 26.31 20.95
CA ARG A 7 16.16 26.24 20.88
C ARG A 7 15.71 24.94 21.54
N SER A 8 15.09 25.03 22.72
CA SER A 8 14.54 23.86 23.40
C SER A 8 13.52 23.20 22.47
N LYS A 9 13.63 21.88 22.26
CA LYS A 9 12.66 21.16 21.43
C LYS A 9 11.29 21.29 22.11
N PRO A 10 10.22 21.73 21.41
CA PRO A 10 8.89 21.78 21.98
C PRO A 10 8.50 20.42 22.59
N LYS A 11 8.08 20.41 23.86
CA LYS A 11 7.70 19.20 24.61
C LYS A 11 6.55 18.47 23.91
N MET A 12 6.62 17.13 23.89
CA MET A 12 5.54 16.28 23.37
C MET A 12 4.37 16.25 24.35
N LYS A 13 3.13 16.31 23.85
CA LYS A 13 1.91 16.19 24.65
C LYS A 13 1.61 14.71 24.93
N GLU A 14 1.13 14.42 26.12
CA GLU A 14 0.68 13.08 26.47
C GLU A 14 -0.62 12.73 25.74
N SER A 15 -0.72 11.49 25.26
CA SER A 15 -1.92 10.97 24.58
C SER A 15 -2.95 10.52 25.62
N LYS A 16 -3.82 11.45 26.02
CA LYS A 16 -4.82 11.23 27.06
C LYS A 16 -6.02 10.39 26.58
N PHE A 17 -6.61 9.66 27.52
CA PHE A 17 -7.92 9.03 27.33
C PHE A 17 -9.03 10.08 27.33
N ARG A 18 -10.20 9.73 26.78
CA ARG A 18 -11.40 10.57 26.95
C ARG A 18 -11.76 10.71 28.43
N GLU A 19 -12.39 11.82 28.76
CA GLU A 19 -12.91 12.06 30.10
C GLU A 19 -13.86 10.94 30.54
N GLY A 20 -13.69 10.47 31.79
CA GLY A 20 -14.47 9.36 32.35
C GLY A 20 -14.08 7.97 31.82
N PHE A 21 -13.14 7.85 30.87
CA PHE A 21 -12.69 6.54 30.40
C PHE A 21 -11.72 5.90 31.39
N VAL A 22 -12.06 4.70 31.85
CA VAL A 22 -11.18 3.84 32.64
C VAL A 22 -10.84 2.60 31.80
N ALA A 23 -9.56 2.32 31.63
CA ALA A 23 -9.11 1.13 30.93
C ALA A 23 -9.45 -0.13 31.75
N VAL A 24 -10.46 -0.89 31.32
CA VAL A 24 -10.84 -2.15 31.96
C VAL A 24 -10.05 -3.32 31.37
N ALA A 25 -9.50 -4.17 32.23
CA ALA A 25 -8.81 -5.39 31.81
C ALA A 25 -9.79 -6.31 31.04
N GLY A 26 -9.32 -6.89 29.92
CA GLY A 26 -10.14 -7.76 29.06
C GLY A 26 -10.98 -7.05 27.99
N VAL A 27 -11.19 -5.74 28.10
CA VAL A 27 -11.86 -4.95 27.04
C VAL A 27 -10.87 -4.66 25.91
N LYS A 28 -11.26 -4.96 24.67
CA LYS A 28 -10.42 -4.69 23.48
C LYS A 28 -10.23 -3.18 23.32
N PRO A 29 -8.97 -2.69 23.25
CA PRO A 29 -8.69 -1.29 22.98
C PRO A 29 -9.30 -0.83 21.65
N LYS A 30 -9.68 0.44 21.57
CA LYS A 30 -10.12 1.12 20.34
C LYS A 30 -9.55 2.55 20.29
N ALA A 31 -9.45 3.12 19.08
CA ALA A 31 -8.98 4.49 18.91
C ALA A 31 -9.88 5.51 19.63
N GLY A 32 -11.20 5.28 19.64
CA GLY A 32 -12.17 6.12 20.35
C GLY A 32 -12.10 6.06 21.88
N ASP A 33 -11.18 5.29 22.48
CA ASP A 33 -10.86 5.38 23.91
C ASP A 33 -10.10 6.68 24.23
N TYR A 34 -9.47 7.30 23.23
CA TYR A 34 -8.62 8.48 23.36
C TYR A 34 -9.37 9.77 23.03
N GLU A 35 -8.84 10.90 23.52
CA GLU A 35 -9.38 12.23 23.18
C GLU A 35 -9.51 12.42 21.66
N PRO A 36 -10.48 13.22 21.17
CA PRO A 36 -10.79 13.30 19.73
C PRO A 36 -9.59 13.57 18.82
N VAL A 37 -8.64 14.40 19.29
CA VAL A 37 -7.42 14.71 18.56
C VAL A 37 -6.52 13.47 18.41
N VAL A 38 -6.30 12.74 19.50
CA VAL A 38 -5.49 11.52 19.51
C VAL A 38 -6.17 10.40 18.72
N GLU A 39 -7.49 10.28 18.81
CA GLU A 39 -8.26 9.35 17.98
C GLU A 39 -8.03 9.61 16.49
N ALA A 40 -8.15 10.86 16.03
CA ALA A 40 -7.92 11.21 14.64
C ALA A 40 -6.49 10.86 14.17
N LEU A 41 -5.48 11.15 15.01
CA LEU A 41 -4.09 10.77 14.75
C LEU A 41 -3.92 9.24 14.66
N LEU A 42 -4.55 8.49 15.56
CA LEU A 42 -4.54 7.03 15.54
C LEU A 42 -5.20 6.46 14.28
N LEU A 43 -6.38 6.96 13.90
CA LEU A 43 -7.08 6.50 12.70
C LEU A 43 -6.24 6.75 11.44
N ARG A 44 -5.59 7.92 11.34
CA ARG A 44 -4.69 8.25 10.23
C ARG A 44 -3.43 7.37 10.21
N ALA A 45 -2.84 7.09 11.37
CA ALA A 45 -1.68 6.21 11.50
C ALA A 45 -2.02 4.75 11.21
N MET A 46 -3.17 4.28 11.67
CA MET A 46 -3.72 2.95 11.38
C MET A 46 -3.94 2.75 9.87
N ALA A 47 -4.49 3.76 9.20
CA ALA A 47 -4.67 3.71 7.75
C ALA A 47 -3.31 3.69 7.03
N GLU A 48 -2.34 4.52 7.41
CA GLU A 48 -1.01 4.49 6.81
C GLU A 48 -0.31 3.14 7.02
N TYR A 49 -0.44 2.56 8.20
CA TYR A 49 0.10 1.24 8.49
C TYR A 49 -0.53 0.18 7.58
N SER A 50 -1.85 0.20 7.39
CA SER A 50 -2.51 -0.66 6.40
C SER A 50 -1.96 -0.45 4.98
N ALA A 51 -1.68 0.79 4.57
CA ALA A 51 -1.07 1.07 3.26
C ALA A 51 0.30 0.40 3.18
N ARG A 52 1.18 0.62 4.16
CA ARG A 52 2.52 0.01 4.19
C ARG A 52 2.50 -1.50 4.16
N ILE A 53 1.55 -2.13 4.85
CA ILE A 53 1.40 -3.59 4.83
C ILE A 53 1.15 -4.06 3.40
N VAL A 54 0.26 -3.43 2.66
CA VAL A 54 -0.06 -3.90 1.31
C VAL A 54 0.94 -3.40 0.26
N THR A 55 1.64 -2.28 0.49
CA THR A 55 2.51 -1.66 -0.54
C THR A 55 4.01 -1.84 -0.32
N LEU A 56 4.48 -2.01 0.91
CA LEU A 56 5.90 -2.15 1.23
C LEU A 56 6.26 -3.61 1.52
N TYR A 57 5.56 -4.24 2.46
CA TYR A 57 5.75 -5.65 2.78
C TYR A 57 4.60 -6.19 3.65
N ALA A 58 3.97 -7.28 3.21
CA ALA A 58 2.75 -7.82 3.83
C ALA A 58 2.96 -8.39 5.25
N PHE A 59 4.17 -8.82 5.59
CA PHE A 59 4.47 -9.56 6.81
C PHE A 59 5.66 -8.97 7.59
N PRO A 60 5.60 -7.71 8.05
CA PRO A 60 6.78 -6.97 8.51
C PRO A 60 7.51 -7.54 9.74
N GLN A 61 7.02 -8.61 10.38
CA GLN A 61 7.63 -9.28 11.54
C GLN A 61 8.24 -8.29 12.54
N THR A 62 9.58 -8.21 12.60
CA THR A 62 10.35 -7.36 13.52
C THR A 62 10.18 -5.85 13.27
N LEU A 63 9.81 -5.44 12.06
CA LEU A 63 9.60 -4.04 11.67
C LEU A 63 8.23 -3.48 12.10
N ALA A 64 7.29 -4.33 12.55
CA ALA A 64 5.92 -3.93 12.84
C ALA A 64 5.83 -2.74 13.81
N PHE A 65 6.57 -2.78 14.92
CA PHE A 65 6.55 -1.71 15.92
C PHE A 65 7.24 -0.43 15.43
N GLN A 66 8.30 -0.57 14.64
CA GLN A 66 8.98 0.58 14.04
C GLN A 66 8.03 1.29 13.07
N TRP A 67 7.36 0.55 12.18
CA TRP A 67 6.39 1.14 11.26
C TRP A 67 5.23 1.79 11.98
N ALA A 68 4.74 1.21 13.09
CA ALA A 68 3.71 1.83 13.90
C ALA A 68 4.15 3.20 14.46
N ARG A 69 5.40 3.30 14.94
CA ARG A 69 6.01 4.56 15.40
C ARG A 69 6.09 5.59 14.28
N GLU A 70 6.57 5.19 13.11
CA GLU A 70 6.69 6.06 11.94
C GLU A 70 5.33 6.54 11.45
N CYS A 71 4.33 5.66 11.35
CA CYS A 71 2.97 6.03 10.93
C CYS A 71 2.34 7.04 11.90
N PHE A 72 2.53 6.87 13.21
CA PHE A 72 2.02 7.82 14.20
C PHE A 72 2.76 9.16 14.16
N SER A 73 4.08 9.12 13.98
CA SER A 73 4.91 10.32 13.78
C SER A 73 4.46 11.09 12.53
N ASN A 74 4.19 10.40 11.43
CA ASN A 74 3.69 10.99 10.18
C ASN A 74 2.30 11.61 10.37
N ALA A 75 1.39 10.94 11.08
CA ALA A 75 0.08 11.51 11.40
C ALA A 75 0.22 12.80 12.23
N CYS A 76 1.10 12.81 13.23
CA CYS A 76 1.42 14.01 14.01
C CYS A 76 1.99 15.13 13.14
N ALA A 77 2.92 14.82 12.24
CA ALA A 77 3.55 15.79 11.35
C ALA A 77 2.53 16.44 10.40
N VAL A 78 1.65 15.64 9.79
CA VAL A 78 0.57 16.14 8.91
C VAL A 78 -0.36 17.07 9.67
N ALA A 79 -0.72 16.73 10.90
CA ALA A 79 -1.57 17.56 11.75
C ALA A 79 -0.82 18.76 12.38
N LYS A 80 0.50 18.87 12.20
CA LYS A 80 1.38 19.83 12.89
C LYS A 80 1.25 19.76 14.42
N LEU A 81 1.02 18.54 14.94
CA LEU A 81 0.88 18.24 16.36
C LEU A 81 2.06 17.40 16.86
N ARG A 82 2.19 17.31 18.19
CA ARG A 82 3.23 16.49 18.84
C ARG A 82 2.65 15.72 20.00
N TYR A 83 2.43 14.43 19.80
CA TYR A 83 1.90 13.53 20.81
C TYR A 83 2.82 12.33 21.03
N THR A 84 2.85 11.81 22.27
CA THR A 84 3.60 10.60 22.61
C THR A 84 2.84 9.35 22.20
N LEU A 85 3.50 8.44 21.48
CA LEU A 85 2.96 7.13 21.17
C LEU A 85 3.14 6.19 22.37
N THR A 86 2.07 5.53 22.79
CA THR A 86 2.11 4.52 23.86
C THR A 86 2.15 3.09 23.28
N ASP A 87 2.47 2.10 24.11
CA ASP A 87 2.45 0.69 23.68
C ASP A 87 1.03 0.21 23.30
N ARG A 88 0.01 0.69 24.02
CA ARG A 88 -1.40 0.39 23.71
C ARG A 88 -1.77 0.90 22.31
N MET A 89 -1.34 2.12 21.98
CA MET A 89 -1.53 2.71 20.66
C MET A 89 -0.75 1.96 19.58
N SER A 90 0.50 1.58 19.88
CA SER A 90 1.32 0.79 18.95
C SER A 90 0.65 -0.54 18.60
N LYS A 91 0.09 -1.24 19.60
CA LYS A 91 -0.69 -2.48 19.41
C LYS A 91 -1.95 -2.26 18.57
N LEU A 92 -2.64 -1.12 18.74
CA LEU A 92 -3.79 -0.75 17.92
C LEU A 92 -3.41 -0.59 16.44
N ILE A 93 -2.28 0.08 16.18
CA ILE A 93 -1.78 0.31 14.82
C ILE A 93 -1.33 -1.01 14.19
N THR A 94 -0.48 -1.80 14.86
CA THR A 94 0.06 -3.04 14.29
C THR A 94 -1.02 -4.09 14.01
N LYS A 95 -2.08 -4.12 14.83
CA LYS A 95 -3.24 -5.00 14.61
C LYS A 95 -3.89 -4.79 13.24
N ARG A 96 -3.76 -3.62 12.62
CA ARG A 96 -4.27 -3.37 11.26
C ARG A 96 -3.63 -4.24 10.19
N GLY A 97 -2.42 -4.79 10.42
CA GLY A 97 -1.76 -5.67 9.46
C GLY A 97 -2.58 -6.91 9.14
N SER A 98 -3.04 -7.65 10.16
CA SER A 98 -3.90 -8.81 9.93
C SER A 98 -5.28 -8.44 9.37
N HIS A 99 -5.80 -7.25 9.72
CA HIS A 99 -7.09 -6.78 9.23
C HIS A 99 -7.05 -6.51 7.74
N VAL A 100 -6.03 -5.77 7.25
CA VAL A 100 -5.95 -5.44 5.83
C VAL A 100 -5.64 -6.69 4.98
N ARG A 101 -4.84 -7.64 5.47
CA ARG A 101 -4.63 -8.93 4.79
C ARG A 101 -5.92 -9.75 4.70
N GLY A 102 -6.70 -9.79 5.79
CA GLY A 102 -8.03 -10.41 5.80
C GLY A 102 -8.99 -9.74 4.81
N GLN A 103 -9.02 -8.41 4.81
CA GLN A 103 -9.81 -7.64 3.86
C GLN A 103 -9.41 -7.94 2.40
N THR A 104 -8.12 -8.12 2.12
CA THR A 104 -7.68 -8.53 0.78
C THR A 104 -8.32 -9.86 0.39
N ILE A 105 -8.14 -10.94 1.16
CA ILE A 105 -8.73 -12.24 0.78
C ILE A 105 -10.25 -12.21 0.69
N ASP A 106 -10.91 -11.49 1.60
CA ASP A 106 -12.37 -11.40 1.64
C ASP A 106 -12.96 -10.70 0.41
N SER A 107 -12.16 -9.91 -0.32
CA SER A 107 -12.57 -9.32 -1.61
C SER A 107 -12.45 -10.26 -2.80
N PHE A 108 -11.51 -11.21 -2.77
CA PHE A 108 -11.33 -12.17 -3.85
C PHE A 108 -12.24 -13.38 -3.68
N ARG A 109 -12.42 -13.87 -2.45
CA ARG A 109 -13.10 -15.13 -2.17
C ARG A 109 -14.53 -15.21 -2.76
N PRO A 110 -15.38 -14.17 -2.69
CA PRO A 110 -16.74 -14.24 -3.24
C PRO A 110 -16.80 -14.39 -4.76
N VAL A 111 -15.82 -13.82 -5.47
CA VAL A 111 -15.77 -13.81 -6.94
C VAL A 111 -14.89 -14.92 -7.52
N PHE A 112 -14.04 -15.55 -6.71
CA PHE A 112 -13.06 -16.53 -7.17
C PHE A 112 -13.67 -17.73 -7.89
N ALA A 113 -14.65 -18.38 -7.25
CA ALA A 113 -15.22 -19.61 -7.77
C ALA A 113 -15.93 -19.39 -9.11
N SER A 114 -16.76 -18.34 -9.20
CA SER A 114 -17.47 -17.99 -10.43
C SER A 114 -16.52 -17.52 -11.53
N HIS A 115 -15.51 -16.72 -11.19
CA HIS A 115 -14.51 -16.22 -12.14
C HIS A 115 -13.75 -17.35 -12.83
N PHE A 116 -13.33 -18.36 -12.05
CA PHE A 116 -12.60 -19.50 -12.60
C PHE A 116 -13.52 -20.64 -13.04
N GLY A 117 -14.83 -20.59 -12.82
CA GLY A 117 -15.77 -21.66 -13.23
C GLY A 117 -15.76 -22.90 -12.33
N PHE A 118 -15.41 -22.75 -11.05
CA PHE A 118 -15.61 -23.79 -10.04
C PHE A 118 -17.09 -23.90 -9.68
N GLN A 119 -17.55 -25.13 -9.45
CA GLN A 119 -18.94 -25.41 -9.08
C GLN A 119 -19.02 -26.16 -7.76
N ARG A 120 -19.95 -25.76 -6.89
CA ARG A 120 -20.26 -26.51 -5.67
C ARG A 120 -21.16 -27.68 -6.01
N SER A 121 -20.62 -28.89 -5.99
CA SER A 121 -21.39 -30.12 -6.19
C SER A 121 -20.65 -31.32 -5.63
N ASN A 122 -21.40 -32.34 -5.20
CA ASN A 122 -20.88 -33.64 -4.78
C ASN A 122 -20.84 -34.64 -5.95
N SER A 123 -21.21 -34.23 -7.17
CA SER A 123 -21.12 -35.09 -8.35
C SER A 123 -19.66 -35.42 -8.65
N ASN A 124 -19.34 -36.72 -8.78
CA ASN A 124 -17.99 -37.18 -9.13
C ASN A 124 -17.43 -36.49 -10.39
N LYS A 125 -18.30 -36.22 -11.39
CA LYS A 125 -17.92 -35.50 -12.62
C LYS A 125 -17.48 -34.07 -12.32
N ILE A 126 -18.23 -33.34 -11.49
CA ILE A 126 -17.92 -31.96 -11.13
C ILE A 126 -16.67 -31.90 -10.22
N VAL A 127 -16.56 -32.82 -9.27
CA VAL A 127 -15.36 -32.94 -8.40
C VAL A 127 -14.11 -33.17 -9.25
N ALA A 128 -14.15 -34.10 -10.22
CA ALA A 128 -13.04 -34.33 -11.14
C ALA A 128 -12.70 -33.09 -12.00
N ALA A 129 -13.72 -32.39 -12.52
CA ALA A 129 -13.54 -31.18 -13.30
C ALA A 129 -12.91 -30.04 -12.47
N ASN A 130 -13.36 -29.84 -11.23
CA ASN A 130 -12.78 -28.85 -10.30
C ASN A 130 -11.32 -29.19 -9.96
N LYS A 131 -10.99 -30.47 -9.71
CA LYS A 131 -9.59 -30.90 -9.49
C LYS A 131 -8.71 -30.57 -10.68
N ALA A 132 -9.14 -30.93 -11.89
CA ALA A 132 -8.40 -30.66 -13.12
C ALA A 132 -8.19 -29.16 -13.31
N ARG A 133 -9.22 -28.35 -13.05
CA ARG A 133 -9.16 -26.89 -13.12
C ARG A 133 -8.20 -26.29 -12.09
N SER A 134 -8.24 -26.74 -10.83
CA SER A 134 -7.32 -26.27 -9.80
C SER A 134 -5.86 -26.60 -10.13
N ALA A 135 -5.60 -27.80 -10.65
CA ALA A 135 -4.29 -28.21 -11.12
C ALA A 135 -3.80 -27.38 -12.32
N ALA A 136 -4.67 -27.11 -13.31
CA ALA A 136 -4.34 -26.28 -14.46
C ALA A 136 -3.98 -24.84 -14.04
N LEU A 137 -4.73 -24.25 -13.10
CA LEU A 137 -4.46 -22.91 -12.57
C LEU A 137 -3.14 -22.85 -11.77
N ALA A 138 -2.80 -23.92 -11.03
CA ALA A 138 -1.56 -24.03 -10.28
C ALA A 138 -0.34 -24.25 -11.18
N ASN A 139 -0.50 -24.94 -12.32
CA ASN A 139 0.57 -25.25 -13.24
C ASN A 139 1.25 -23.97 -13.73
N ASN A 140 2.55 -23.82 -13.46
CA ASN A 140 3.35 -22.64 -13.79
C ASN A 140 2.70 -21.30 -13.35
N ALA A 141 1.93 -21.33 -12.27
CA ALA A 141 1.22 -20.17 -11.73
C ALA A 141 0.33 -19.45 -12.78
N SER A 142 -0.31 -20.21 -13.66
CA SER A 142 -1.13 -19.72 -14.77
C SER A 142 -2.29 -18.82 -14.31
N ILE A 143 -2.77 -19.02 -13.08
CA ILE A 143 -3.84 -18.22 -12.44
C ILE A 143 -3.57 -16.69 -12.41
N HIS A 144 -2.32 -16.26 -12.53
CA HIS A 144 -1.96 -14.84 -12.48
C HIS A 144 -2.01 -14.15 -13.85
N TYR A 145 -2.17 -14.89 -14.94
CA TYR A 145 -2.18 -14.37 -16.30
C TYR A 145 -3.58 -13.93 -16.74
N LYS A 146 -3.64 -12.98 -17.67
CA LYS A 146 -4.89 -12.56 -18.33
C LYS A 146 -5.51 -13.71 -19.11
N ASP A 147 -4.69 -14.39 -19.90
CA ASP A 147 -5.03 -15.64 -20.56
C ASP A 147 -4.28 -16.75 -19.83
N THR A 148 -5.02 -17.59 -19.10
CA THR A 148 -4.44 -18.67 -18.30
C THR A 148 -3.90 -19.81 -19.15
N ASP A 149 -4.44 -20.01 -20.36
CA ASP A 149 -4.08 -21.13 -21.22
C ASP A 149 -2.85 -20.78 -22.06
N ALA A 150 -2.88 -19.60 -22.71
CA ALA A 150 -1.75 -19.08 -23.47
C ALA A 150 -0.64 -18.49 -22.58
N ARG A 151 -0.93 -18.24 -21.29
CA ARG A 151 -0.04 -17.59 -20.31
C ARG A 151 0.48 -16.24 -20.80
N THR A 152 -0.43 -15.39 -21.25
CA THR A 152 -0.13 -14.02 -21.68
C THR A 152 -0.74 -12.98 -20.74
N GLY A 153 -0.10 -11.81 -20.62
CA GLY A 153 -0.52 -10.75 -19.70
C GLY A 153 -0.30 -11.10 -18.23
N TYR A 154 0.96 -11.32 -17.83
CA TYR A 154 1.32 -11.64 -16.44
C TYR A 154 0.86 -10.56 -15.47
N GLY A 155 0.05 -10.95 -14.48
CA GLY A 155 -0.52 -10.04 -13.50
C GLY A 155 -1.67 -9.18 -14.00
N GLU A 156 -2.29 -9.55 -15.12
CA GLU A 156 -3.43 -8.86 -15.74
C GLU A 156 -4.72 -9.69 -15.72
N ASN A 157 -4.79 -10.76 -14.92
CA ASN A 157 -6.03 -11.48 -14.68
C ASN A 157 -7.13 -10.51 -14.18
N SER A 158 -8.32 -10.54 -14.78
CA SER A 158 -9.36 -9.54 -14.51
C SER A 158 -9.94 -9.62 -13.10
N ILE A 159 -9.82 -10.76 -12.40
CA ILE A 159 -10.20 -10.87 -10.98
C ILE A 159 -9.42 -9.87 -10.11
N LEU A 160 -8.16 -9.58 -10.48
CA LEU A 160 -7.31 -8.62 -9.77
C LEU A 160 -7.86 -7.20 -9.89
N VAL A 161 -8.55 -6.87 -10.98
CA VAL A 161 -9.14 -5.54 -11.16
C VAL A 161 -10.39 -5.42 -10.30
N THR A 162 -11.31 -6.39 -10.39
CA THR A 162 -12.56 -6.41 -9.64
C THR A 162 -12.31 -6.35 -8.12
N ALA A 163 -11.52 -7.28 -7.60
CA ALA A 163 -11.29 -7.37 -6.14
C ALA A 163 -10.61 -6.10 -5.58
N ARG A 164 -9.69 -5.51 -6.34
CA ARG A 164 -8.95 -4.31 -5.94
C ARG A 164 -9.83 -3.06 -5.95
N GLN A 165 -10.74 -2.95 -6.92
CA GLN A 165 -11.74 -1.89 -6.97
C GLN A 165 -12.69 -1.95 -5.78
N ASP A 166 -13.13 -3.14 -5.39
CA ASP A 166 -14.06 -3.31 -4.26
C ASP A 166 -13.42 -3.07 -2.88
N THR A 167 -12.09 -2.99 -2.80
CA THR A 167 -11.36 -2.83 -1.52
C THR A 167 -10.53 -1.57 -1.41
N PHE A 168 -9.52 -1.42 -2.26
CA PHE A 168 -8.49 -0.39 -2.12
C PHE A 168 -8.79 0.86 -2.94
N PHE A 169 -9.66 0.74 -3.95
CA PHE A 169 -10.01 1.79 -4.92
C PHE A 169 -11.53 1.98 -5.05
N LYS A 170 -12.27 1.82 -3.95
CA LYS A 170 -13.74 1.86 -3.96
C LYS A 170 -14.29 3.28 -4.07
N ASP A 171 -13.71 4.20 -3.31
CA ASP A 171 -14.17 5.59 -3.18
C ASP A 171 -13.03 6.52 -2.72
N LYS A 172 -13.32 7.83 -2.64
CA LYS A 172 -12.35 8.86 -2.21
C LYS A 172 -11.77 8.66 -0.80
N ASN A 173 -12.40 7.83 0.03
CA ASN A 173 -11.95 7.51 1.39
C ASN A 173 -11.15 6.19 1.44
N SER A 174 -11.02 5.51 0.30
CA SER A 174 -10.29 4.26 0.20
C SER A 174 -8.79 4.47 0.37
N LEU A 175 -8.10 3.39 0.76
CA LEU A 175 -6.70 3.45 1.15
C LEU A 175 -5.80 4.00 0.02
N ALA A 176 -6.02 3.58 -1.23
CA ALA A 176 -5.24 4.05 -2.37
C ALA A 176 -5.57 5.49 -2.79
N ALA A 177 -6.74 6.02 -2.40
CA ALA A 177 -7.09 7.42 -2.60
C ALA A 177 -6.32 8.31 -1.61
N ILE A 178 -6.32 7.94 -0.33
CA ILE A 178 -5.66 8.71 0.75
C ILE A 178 -4.13 8.62 0.65
N PHE A 179 -3.59 7.46 0.29
CA PHE A 179 -2.16 7.17 0.25
C PHE A 179 -1.63 6.99 -1.17
N ARG A 180 -2.04 7.86 -2.08
CA ARG A 180 -1.77 7.75 -3.53
C ARG A 180 -0.31 7.43 -3.87
N SER A 181 0.63 8.08 -3.20
CA SER A 181 2.08 7.89 -3.42
C SER A 181 2.58 6.49 -3.07
N TYR A 182 1.92 5.76 -2.17
CA TYR A 182 2.27 4.37 -1.86
C TYR A 182 1.84 3.40 -2.97
N PHE A 183 0.83 3.76 -3.77
CA PHE A 183 0.21 2.90 -4.77
C PHE A 183 0.56 3.26 -6.21
N ASN A 184 1.28 4.36 -6.45
CA ASN A 184 1.63 4.82 -7.79
C ASN A 184 3.15 4.84 -8.00
N PRO A 185 3.72 3.98 -8.87
CA PRO A 185 3.07 2.87 -9.58
C PRO A 185 2.57 1.76 -8.63
N LEU A 186 1.64 0.89 -9.08
CA LEU A 186 1.19 -0.24 -8.25
C LEU A 186 2.39 -1.08 -7.81
N PRO A 187 2.65 -1.25 -6.51
CA PRO A 187 3.95 -1.72 -6.06
C PRO A 187 4.05 -3.26 -6.11
N PRO A 188 5.24 -3.83 -6.34
CA PRO A 188 5.44 -5.28 -6.39
C PRO A 188 4.92 -6.05 -5.15
N PRO A 189 5.13 -5.58 -3.90
CA PRO A 189 4.55 -6.20 -2.71
C PRO A 189 3.03 -6.33 -2.75
N PHE A 190 2.34 -5.33 -3.33
CA PHE A 190 0.89 -5.35 -3.44
C PHE A 190 0.42 -6.46 -4.37
N LYS A 191 1.07 -6.60 -5.54
CA LYS A 191 0.79 -7.69 -6.48
C LYS A 191 1.13 -9.06 -5.90
N ALA A 192 2.23 -9.17 -5.16
CA ALA A 192 2.62 -10.42 -4.53
C ALA A 192 1.56 -10.89 -3.52
N LEU A 193 1.01 -9.95 -2.73
CA LEU A 193 -0.09 -10.26 -1.81
C LEU A 193 -1.34 -10.74 -2.56
N GLU A 194 -1.73 -10.09 -3.66
CA GLU A 194 -2.86 -10.54 -4.48
C GLU A 194 -2.62 -11.95 -5.05
N PHE A 195 -1.39 -12.24 -5.49
CA PHE A 195 -1.04 -13.55 -6.06
C PHE A 195 -1.09 -14.65 -5.00
N SER A 196 -0.59 -14.38 -3.79
CA SER A 196 -0.73 -15.30 -2.66
C SER A 196 -2.17 -15.56 -2.29
N VAL A 197 -3.04 -14.54 -2.35
CA VAL A 197 -4.49 -14.73 -2.13
C VAL A 197 -5.07 -15.66 -3.18
N LEU A 198 -4.77 -15.45 -4.47
CA LEU A 198 -5.26 -16.32 -5.54
C LEU A 198 -4.76 -17.76 -5.41
N GLN A 199 -3.48 -17.95 -5.07
CA GLN A 199 -2.92 -19.28 -4.82
C GLN A 199 -3.61 -19.96 -3.63
N HIS A 200 -3.82 -19.24 -2.53
CA HIS A 200 -4.52 -19.76 -1.34
C HIS A 200 -5.95 -20.18 -1.68
N LEU A 201 -6.70 -19.32 -2.38
CA LEU A 201 -8.07 -19.60 -2.79
C LEU A 201 -8.15 -20.78 -3.77
N ASN A 202 -7.18 -20.94 -4.66
CA ASN A 202 -7.09 -22.15 -5.50
C ASN A 202 -6.92 -23.42 -4.66
N GLY A 203 -6.14 -23.34 -3.57
CA GLY A 203 -5.97 -24.42 -2.60
C GLY A 203 -7.26 -24.88 -1.94
N GLU A 204 -8.20 -23.95 -1.67
CA GLU A 204 -9.54 -24.25 -1.13
C GLU A 204 -10.37 -25.16 -2.07
N TRP A 205 -9.99 -25.28 -3.35
CA TRP A 205 -10.67 -26.10 -4.37
C TRP A 205 -9.84 -27.30 -4.86
N SER A 206 -8.64 -27.51 -4.34
CA SER A 206 -7.69 -28.54 -4.80
C SER A 206 -8.22 -29.97 -4.71
N THR A 207 -9.12 -30.26 -3.77
CA THR A 207 -9.77 -31.57 -3.61
C THR A 207 -10.96 -31.77 -4.56
N GLY A 208 -11.29 -30.77 -5.38
CA GLY A 208 -12.48 -30.73 -6.22
C GLY A 208 -13.75 -30.29 -5.49
N SER A 209 -13.72 -30.26 -4.16
CA SER A 209 -14.76 -29.68 -3.31
C SER A 209 -14.24 -28.43 -2.63
N PHE A 210 -15.13 -27.48 -2.30
CA PHE A 210 -14.76 -26.30 -1.53
C PHE A 210 -14.48 -26.66 -0.08
N ILE A 211 -13.25 -26.43 0.37
CA ILE A 211 -12.81 -26.57 1.75
C ILE A 211 -12.27 -25.23 2.20
N PHE A 212 -12.99 -24.55 3.10
CA PHE A 212 -12.55 -23.27 3.64
C PHE A 212 -11.21 -23.41 4.36
N ALA A 213 -10.25 -22.52 4.04
CA ALA A 213 -8.97 -22.44 4.72
C ALA A 213 -8.73 -21.01 5.25
N PRO A 214 -8.37 -20.85 6.54
CA PRO A 214 -8.05 -19.52 7.07
C PRO A 214 -6.75 -19.00 6.45
N PHE A 215 -6.72 -17.71 6.08
CA PHE A 215 -5.53 -17.05 5.54
C PHE A 215 -4.60 -16.62 6.67
N ARG A 216 -3.85 -17.56 7.22
CA ARG A 216 -2.94 -17.31 8.36
C ARG A 216 -1.54 -17.04 7.85
N GLU A 217 -0.86 -16.08 8.47
CA GLU A 217 0.50 -15.65 8.12
C GLU A 217 1.49 -16.81 7.97
N LYS A 218 1.53 -17.73 8.93
CA LYS A 218 2.42 -18.90 8.92
C LYS A 218 2.23 -19.82 7.70
N ASP A 219 1.05 -19.80 7.08
CA ASP A 219 0.69 -20.70 5.98
C ASP A 219 0.93 -20.02 4.62
N VAL A 220 1.04 -18.68 4.59
CA VAL A 220 1.03 -17.89 3.34
C VAL A 220 2.30 -17.06 3.11
N VAL A 221 3.12 -16.82 4.15
CA VAL A 221 4.32 -15.98 4.06
C VAL A 221 5.31 -16.51 3.01
N GLN A 222 5.51 -17.83 2.95
CA GLN A 222 6.43 -18.43 1.99
C GLN A 222 5.97 -18.24 0.54
N SER A 223 4.67 -18.45 0.27
CA SER A 223 4.08 -18.19 -1.05
C SER A 223 4.22 -16.73 -1.45
N TYR A 224 3.98 -15.82 -0.50
CA TYR A 224 4.15 -14.38 -0.74
C TYR A 224 5.59 -13.99 -1.08
N GLU A 225 6.58 -14.53 -0.38
CA GLU A 225 7.98 -14.25 -0.66
C GLU A 225 8.40 -14.77 -2.03
N THR A 226 7.92 -15.97 -2.41
CA THR A 226 8.13 -16.53 -3.75
C THR A 226 7.54 -15.62 -4.83
N HIS A 227 6.27 -15.22 -4.69
CA HIS A 227 5.62 -14.31 -5.65
C HIS A 227 6.30 -12.95 -5.71
N LEU A 228 6.75 -12.42 -4.57
CA LEU A 228 7.47 -11.16 -4.53
C LEU A 228 8.80 -11.25 -5.29
N ALA A 229 9.53 -12.36 -5.17
CA ALA A 229 10.74 -12.60 -5.93
C ALA A 229 10.45 -12.72 -7.43
N ASP A 230 9.41 -13.45 -7.82
CA ASP A 230 9.02 -13.61 -9.23
C ASP A 230 8.58 -12.28 -9.86
N ILE A 231 7.80 -11.48 -9.16
CA ILE A 231 7.36 -10.17 -9.65
C ILE A 231 8.54 -9.21 -9.75
N LYS A 232 9.49 -9.24 -8.81
CA LYS A 232 10.73 -8.45 -8.92
C LYS A 232 11.54 -8.86 -10.14
N LYS A 233 11.72 -10.17 -10.35
CA LYS A 233 12.38 -10.70 -11.55
C LYS A 233 11.68 -10.26 -12.84
N TRP A 234 10.34 -10.29 -12.87
CA TRP A 234 9.56 -9.78 -13.99
C TRP A 234 9.77 -8.28 -14.22
N CYS A 235 9.80 -7.47 -13.15
CA CYS A 235 10.13 -6.05 -13.24
C CYS A 235 11.53 -5.85 -13.84
N ASP A 236 12.50 -6.64 -13.41
CA ASP A 236 13.89 -6.54 -13.86
C ASP A 236 14.08 -6.97 -15.33
N CYS A 237 13.20 -7.83 -15.87
CA CYS A 237 13.22 -8.18 -17.30
C CYS A 237 13.02 -6.96 -18.21
N ASN A 238 12.21 -5.99 -17.79
CA ASN A 238 12.06 -4.70 -18.47
C ASN A 238 11.45 -3.66 -17.53
N SER A 239 12.30 -2.96 -16.78
CA SER A 239 11.87 -2.03 -15.71
C SER A 239 10.96 -0.92 -16.24
N VAL A 240 11.29 -0.37 -17.42
CA VAL A 240 10.53 0.72 -18.05
C VAL A 240 9.12 0.27 -18.44
N VAL A 241 8.98 -0.88 -19.10
CA VAL A 241 7.67 -1.39 -19.53
C VAL A 241 6.83 -1.82 -18.33
N THR A 242 7.43 -2.54 -17.38
CA THR A 242 6.71 -3.02 -16.20
C THR A 242 6.27 -1.89 -15.28
N GLU A 243 7.07 -0.83 -15.14
CA GLU A 243 6.65 0.40 -14.46
C GLU A 243 5.48 1.07 -15.18
N LYS A 244 5.55 1.26 -16.50
CA LYS A 244 4.45 1.82 -17.30
C LYS A 244 3.16 1.00 -17.15
N LEU A 245 3.26 -0.33 -17.13
CA LEU A 245 2.11 -1.22 -16.89
C LEU A 245 1.53 -1.02 -15.48
N ARG A 246 2.37 -1.01 -14.43
CA ARG A 246 1.94 -0.78 -13.04
C ARG A 246 1.31 0.60 -12.84
N THR A 247 1.85 1.64 -13.48
CA THR A 247 1.26 2.98 -13.52
C THR A 247 -0.08 2.98 -14.24
N LYS A 248 -0.19 2.30 -15.39
CA LYS A 248 -1.45 2.18 -16.13
C LYS A 248 -2.53 1.46 -15.33
N TRP A 249 -2.18 0.39 -14.63
CA TRP A 249 -3.11 -0.32 -13.75
C TRP A 249 -3.57 0.55 -12.58
N PHE A 250 -2.64 1.30 -11.96
CA PHE A 250 -2.98 2.28 -10.94
C PHE A 250 -3.96 3.35 -11.48
N LYS A 251 -3.62 3.98 -12.62
CA LYS A 251 -4.43 5.02 -13.27
C LYS A 251 -5.85 4.54 -13.59
N ARG A 252 -5.99 3.32 -14.12
CA ARG A 252 -7.30 2.70 -14.36
C ARG A 252 -8.10 2.46 -13.09
N ALA A 253 -7.43 2.03 -12.01
CA ALA A 253 -8.11 1.80 -10.74
C ALA A 253 -8.62 3.11 -10.10
N VAL A 254 -7.88 4.22 -10.25
CA VAL A 254 -8.28 5.52 -9.70
C VAL A 254 -9.30 6.29 -10.55
N GLN A 255 -9.45 5.99 -11.85
CA GLN A 255 -10.47 6.64 -12.70
C GLN A 255 -11.89 6.47 -12.12
N ASN A 256 -12.17 5.33 -11.49
CA ASN A 256 -13.47 5.05 -10.88
C ASN A 256 -13.71 5.80 -9.55
N LEU A 257 -12.69 6.47 -9.00
CA LEU A 257 -12.81 7.21 -7.74
C LEU A 257 -13.51 8.57 -7.89
N GLY A 258 -13.79 9.01 -9.12
CA GLY A 258 -14.32 10.35 -9.40
C GLY A 258 -13.38 11.49 -8.97
N ILE A 259 -12.12 11.17 -8.67
CA ILE A 259 -11.08 12.14 -8.31
C ILE A 259 -10.55 12.72 -9.62
N VAL A 260 -11.02 13.91 -9.97
CA VAL A 260 -10.35 14.75 -10.96
C VAL A 260 -8.99 15.09 -10.36
N GLU A 261 -7.90 14.59 -10.96
CA GLU A 261 -6.58 15.13 -10.63
C GLU A 261 -6.64 16.63 -10.90
N ALA A 262 -6.41 17.46 -9.88
CA ALA A 262 -6.13 18.85 -10.13
C ALA A 262 -4.87 18.87 -10.99
N VAL A 263 -5.05 19.13 -12.28
CA VAL A 263 -3.94 19.38 -13.19
C VAL A 263 -3.30 20.65 -12.63
N GLN A 264 -2.14 20.50 -12.00
CA GLN A 264 -1.26 21.66 -11.83
C GLN A 264 -0.82 22.01 -13.25
N GLU A 265 -1.51 22.99 -13.85
CA GLU A 265 -1.05 23.60 -15.08
C GLU A 265 0.32 24.20 -14.78
N THR A 266 1.35 23.54 -15.28
CA THR A 266 2.69 24.11 -15.30
C THR A 266 2.73 25.03 -16.51
N HIS A 267 2.96 26.32 -16.30
CA HIS A 267 3.16 27.28 -17.39
C HIS A 267 4.43 27.03 -18.22
N ILE A 268 5.27 26.09 -17.78
CA ILE A 268 6.54 25.73 -18.41
C ILE A 268 6.31 24.47 -19.24
N GLY A 269 6.27 24.63 -20.57
CA GLY A 269 6.14 23.53 -21.52
C GLY A 269 7.44 22.73 -21.67
N GLU A 270 7.40 21.63 -22.42
CA GLU A 270 8.58 20.78 -22.65
C GLU A 270 9.72 21.49 -23.40
N GLU A 271 9.39 22.51 -24.19
CA GLU A 271 10.36 23.34 -24.89
C GLU A 271 11.03 24.34 -23.93
N ASP A 272 10.23 24.99 -23.06
CA ASP A 272 10.72 25.86 -21.99
C ASP A 272 11.61 25.08 -21.00
N GLN A 273 11.26 23.83 -20.66
CA GLN A 273 12.09 22.99 -19.80
C GLN A 273 13.45 22.66 -20.41
N ARG A 274 13.52 22.49 -21.74
CA ARG A 274 14.80 22.27 -22.43
C ARG A 274 15.64 23.56 -22.45
N ALA A 275 15.01 24.69 -22.75
CA ALA A 275 15.68 25.99 -22.71
C ALA A 275 16.22 26.32 -21.31
N LEU A 276 15.41 26.10 -20.26
CA LEU A 276 15.80 26.31 -18.87
C LEU A 276 16.94 25.38 -18.43
N ARG A 277 16.97 24.11 -18.87
CA ARG A 277 18.10 23.22 -18.59
C ARG A 277 19.38 23.71 -19.22
N LEU A 278 19.33 24.17 -20.47
CA LEU A 278 20.49 24.75 -21.15
C LEU A 278 20.96 26.05 -20.48
N GLU A 279 20.03 26.90 -20.04
CA GLU A 279 20.34 28.13 -19.29
C GLU A 279 21.06 27.80 -17.97
N LEU A 280 20.59 26.78 -17.25
CA LEU A 280 21.13 26.39 -15.95
C LEU A 280 22.48 25.67 -16.05
N GLU A 281 22.79 24.99 -17.15
CA GLU A 281 24.09 24.34 -17.38
C GLU A 281 25.27 25.34 -17.40
N GLY A 282 25.00 26.62 -17.68
CA GLY A 282 26.01 27.69 -17.67
C GLY A 282 26.13 28.47 -16.35
N ARG A 283 25.31 28.15 -15.33
CA ARG A 283 25.26 28.91 -14.07
C ARG A 283 25.99 28.14 -12.98
N THR A 284 27.14 28.65 -12.53
CA THR A 284 27.90 28.11 -11.39
C THR A 284 27.25 28.43 -10.05
N GLY A 285 26.31 29.38 -10.01
CA GLY A 285 25.57 29.74 -8.79
C GLY A 285 26.35 30.62 -7.81
N ASP A 286 27.58 30.98 -8.14
CA ASP A 286 28.37 31.96 -7.40
C ASP A 286 28.06 33.35 -7.96
N THR A 287 27.27 34.14 -7.23
CA THR A 287 27.14 35.58 -7.46
C THR A 287 28.51 36.22 -7.28
N ASP A 288 28.99 36.91 -8.32
CA ASP A 288 30.17 37.76 -8.27
C ASP A 288 30.05 38.73 -7.09
N SER A 289 31.05 38.67 -6.22
CA SER A 289 31.32 39.64 -5.17
C SER A 289 31.33 41.05 -5.76
N GLU A 290 30.47 41.93 -5.24
CA GLU A 290 30.54 43.38 -5.48
C GLU A 290 31.89 43.89 -4.99
N ASN A 291 32.81 44.08 -5.93
CA ASN A 291 34.04 44.82 -5.73
C ASN A 291 33.71 46.30 -5.93
N GLU A 292 33.18 46.96 -4.89
CA GLU A 292 33.11 48.42 -4.85
C GLU A 292 34.52 48.96 -4.58
N GLY A 293 35.23 49.30 -5.65
CA GLY A 293 36.46 50.07 -5.63
C GLY A 293 36.19 51.56 -5.43
N ASP A 294 37.09 52.18 -4.66
CA ASP A 294 37.19 53.59 -4.28
C ASP A 294 36.79 54.63 -5.35
N ALA A 295 36.12 55.70 -4.89
CA ALA A 295 36.18 57.02 -5.53
C ALA A 295 36.03 58.15 -4.48
N GLU A 296 37.17 58.81 -4.24
CA GLU A 296 37.40 60.24 -3.93
C GLU A 296 36.33 61.06 -3.16
N ALA A 297 36.76 61.63 -2.04
CA ALA A 297 36.28 62.93 -1.58
C ALA A 297 37.49 63.86 -1.37
N THR A 298 37.56 64.87 -2.24
CA THR A 298 38.28 66.15 -2.11
C THR A 298 38.23 66.77 -0.73
#